data_AF-A0A2U1RKG1-F1
#
_entry.id   AF-A0A2U1RKG1-F1
#
_cell.length_a   1.000
_cell.length_b   1.000
_cell.length_c   1.000
_cell.angle_alpha   90.00
_cell.angle_beta   90.00
_cell.angle_gamma   90.00
#
_symmetry.space_group_name_H-M   'P 1'
#
loop_
_entity.id
_entity.type
_entity.pdbx_description
1 polymer ?
#
loop_
_entity_poly.entity_id
_entity_poly.type
_entity_poly.pdbx_seq_one_letter_code
_entity_poly.pdbx_strand_id
1 'polypeptide(L)'
;MSFRDDIPDYESYQDGPLFYTRIPPTLVAPLKVLILKGIRSAEHLKTICNDIASRVPCEPTQNIGWDWLINDLDVMLERVIRKRKLHKFMDFLHDFADGHGGTEFVEELNTILYTHNFGYRLVPDDRDDGEGYTWDIHKAPE
;
A
#
# COMPACT_ATOMS: atom_id res chain seq x y z
N MET A 1 9.46 -8.41 1.00
CA MET A 1 8.71 -9.66 0.69
C MET A 1 7.86 -9.42 -0.55
N SER A 2 7.37 -10.42 -1.30
CA SER A 2 6.44 -10.16 -2.41
C SER A 2 5.05 -10.70 -2.12
N PHE A 3 4.03 -9.88 -2.35
CA PHE A 3 2.60 -10.24 -2.30
C PHE A 3 2.27 -11.47 -3.12
N ARG A 4 3.00 -11.71 -4.21
CA ARG A 4 2.80 -12.89 -5.07
C ARG A 4 3.27 -14.19 -4.41
N ASP A 5 4.21 -14.11 -3.48
CA ASP A 5 4.65 -15.27 -2.70
C ASP A 5 3.61 -15.62 -1.63
N ASP A 6 2.96 -14.59 -1.06
CA ASP A 6 1.91 -14.74 -0.05
C ASP A 6 0.59 -15.24 -0.67
N ILE A 7 0.16 -14.62 -1.77
CA ILE A 7 -1.12 -14.88 -2.42
C ILE A 7 -0.90 -15.15 -3.93
N PRO A 8 -0.38 -16.34 -4.30
CA PRO A 8 0.01 -16.63 -5.69
C PRO A 8 -1.16 -16.59 -6.67
N ASP A 9 -2.35 -16.98 -6.22
CA ASP A 9 -3.54 -17.13 -7.08
C ASP A 9 -4.41 -15.86 -7.16
N TYR A 10 -3.94 -14.72 -6.64
CA TYR A 10 -4.75 -13.50 -6.52
C TYR A 10 -5.35 -12.99 -7.85
N GLU A 11 -4.70 -13.26 -8.98
CA GLU A 11 -5.18 -12.86 -10.32
C GLU A 11 -6.40 -13.68 -10.77
N SER A 12 -6.64 -14.85 -10.16
CA SER A 12 -7.79 -15.71 -10.47
C SER A 12 -9.05 -15.36 -9.67
N TYR A 13 -8.91 -14.53 -8.64
CA TYR A 13 -10.02 -14.13 -7.78
C TYR A 13 -11.02 -13.27 -8.53
N GLN A 14 -12.26 -13.25 -8.04
CA GLN A 14 -13.31 -12.42 -8.60
C GLN A 14 -13.67 -11.31 -7.63
N ASP A 15 -13.68 -10.08 -8.14
CA ASP A 15 -14.25 -8.96 -7.38
C ASP A 15 -15.75 -9.22 -7.18
N GLY A 16 -16.24 -8.99 -5.97
CA GLY A 16 -17.64 -9.19 -5.59
C GLY A 16 -18.04 -8.19 -4.50
N PRO A 17 -18.53 -8.65 -3.34
CA PRO A 17 -18.69 -7.78 -2.16
C PRO A 17 -17.38 -7.14 -1.70
N LEU A 18 -16.26 -7.82 -1.96
CA LEU A 18 -14.91 -7.36 -1.67
C LEU A 18 -14.09 -7.25 -2.96
N PHE A 19 -13.13 -6.33 -2.96
CA PHE A 19 -12.17 -6.12 -4.03
C PHE A 19 -10.92 -6.98 -3.80
N TYR A 20 -10.61 -7.83 -4.78
CA TYR A 20 -9.47 -8.75 -4.72
C TYR A 20 -8.48 -8.54 -5.88
N THR A 21 -8.94 -8.06 -7.01
CA THR A 21 -8.10 -7.90 -8.22
C THR A 21 -7.88 -6.44 -8.59
N ARG A 22 -8.59 -5.53 -7.94
CA ARG A 22 -8.56 -4.08 -8.21
C ARG A 22 -8.46 -3.31 -6.92
N ILE A 23 -7.80 -2.17 -6.99
CA ILE A 23 -7.74 -1.25 -5.85
C ILE A 23 -8.91 -0.27 -5.99
N PRO A 24 -9.86 -0.23 -5.03
CA PRO A 24 -10.97 0.70 -5.10
C PRO A 24 -10.46 2.14 -5.04
N PRO A 25 -10.92 3.05 -5.93
CA PRO A 25 -10.49 4.45 -5.93
C PRO A 25 -10.73 5.19 -4.61
N THR A 26 -11.69 4.72 -3.82
CA THR A 26 -12.00 5.28 -2.51
C THR A 26 -10.87 5.12 -1.50
N LEU A 27 -9.88 4.25 -1.75
CA LEU A 27 -8.70 4.06 -0.89
C LEU A 27 -7.64 5.17 -1.01
N VAL A 28 -7.61 5.94 -2.11
CA VAL A 28 -6.53 6.93 -2.37
C VAL A 28 -6.39 7.90 -1.20
N ALA A 29 -7.50 8.56 -0.84
CA ALA A 29 -7.52 9.60 0.18
C ALA A 29 -7.14 9.09 1.58
N PRO A 30 -7.75 8.02 2.14
CA PRO A 30 -7.38 7.52 3.46
C PRO A 30 -5.94 7.01 3.51
N LEU A 31 -5.45 6.34 2.46
CA LEU A 31 -4.05 5.89 2.41
C LEU A 31 -3.07 7.06 2.39
N LYS A 32 -3.37 8.13 1.65
CA LYS A 32 -2.56 9.34 1.66
C LYS A 32 -2.46 9.93 3.07
N VAL A 33 -3.58 10.03 3.78
CA VAL A 33 -3.60 10.53 5.16
C VAL A 33 -2.74 9.64 6.06
N LEU A 34 -2.90 8.31 5.95
CA LEU A 34 -2.13 7.37 6.74
C LEU A 34 -0.62 7.47 6.47
N ILE A 35 -0.21 7.51 5.19
CA ILE A 35 1.20 7.68 4.81
C ILE A 35 1.74 8.98 5.40
N LEU A 36 1.03 10.09 5.24
CA LEU A 36 1.46 11.40 5.73
C LEU A 36 1.61 11.47 7.25
N LYS A 37 0.87 10.68 8.03
CA LYS A 37 1.07 10.57 9.49
C LYS A 37 2.44 10.01 9.86
N GLY A 38 2.99 9.10 9.04
CA GLY A 38 4.32 8.52 9.24
C GLY A 38 5.47 9.40 8.76
N ILE A 39 5.18 10.48 8.03
CA ILE A 39 6.21 11.36 7.44
C ILE A 39 6.66 12.41 8.46
N ARG A 40 7.98 12.56 8.58
CA ARG A 40 8.63 13.47 9.54
C ARG A 40 9.25 14.70 8.89
N SER A 41 9.46 14.70 7.58
CA SER A 41 10.09 15.79 6.83
C SER A 41 9.78 15.73 5.34
N ALA A 42 10.03 16.82 4.62
CA ALA A 42 9.92 16.86 3.15
C ALA A 42 10.89 15.89 2.46
N GLU A 43 12.10 15.72 3.02
CA GLU A 43 13.07 14.74 2.51
C GLU A 43 12.54 13.31 2.66
N HIS A 44 11.95 12.98 3.81
CA HIS A 44 11.30 11.68 4.02
C HIS A 44 10.17 11.47 3.00
N LEU A 45 9.30 12.48 2.79
CA LEU A 45 8.23 12.40 1.79
C LEU A 45 8.76 12.20 0.36
N LYS A 46 9.87 12.84 0.02
CA LYS A 46 10.54 12.67 -1.28
C LYS A 46 11.02 11.24 -1.49
N THR A 47 11.61 10.62 -0.47
CA THR A 47 12.01 9.20 -0.52
C THR A 47 10.82 8.32 -0.81
N ILE A 48 9.70 8.50 -0.09
CA ILE A 48 8.47 7.72 -0.31
C ILE A 48 7.90 7.91 -1.72
N CYS A 49 7.88 9.14 -2.25
CA CYS A 49 7.44 9.39 -3.62
C CYS A 49 8.33 8.65 -4.64
N ASN A 50 9.65 8.66 -4.44
CA ASN A 50 10.59 7.96 -5.31
C ASN A 50 10.46 6.44 -5.19
N ASP A 51 10.16 5.93 -4.00
CA ASP A 51 9.89 4.52 -3.74
C ASP A 51 8.64 4.05 -4.49
N ILE A 52 7.56 4.84 -4.48
CA ILE A 52 6.36 4.57 -5.30
C ILE A 52 6.73 4.58 -6.79
N ALA A 53 7.52 5.56 -7.23
CA ALA A 53 7.96 5.69 -8.63
C ALA A 53 8.89 4.57 -9.10
N SER A 54 9.62 3.91 -8.20
CA SER A 54 10.43 2.73 -8.56
C SER A 54 9.56 1.50 -8.84
N ARG A 55 8.42 1.36 -8.17
CA ARG A 55 7.52 0.21 -8.26
C ARG A 55 6.52 0.38 -9.39
N VAL A 56 6.00 1.59 -9.57
CA VAL A 56 5.02 1.94 -10.61
C VAL A 56 5.68 2.77 -11.70
N PRO A 57 5.44 2.53 -13.00
CA PRO A 57 6.08 3.27 -14.08
C PRO A 57 5.58 4.73 -14.11
N CYS A 58 6.20 5.56 -13.28
CA CYS A 58 6.15 7.01 -13.25
C CYS A 58 7.55 7.53 -12.94
N GLU A 59 7.81 8.78 -13.31
CA GLU A 59 9.10 9.40 -13.06
C GLU A 59 9.26 9.74 -11.57
N PRO A 60 10.48 9.58 -11.01
CA PRO A 60 10.81 10.06 -9.67
C PRO A 60 10.58 11.56 -9.53
N THR A 61 10.16 12.01 -8.35
CA THR A 61 9.93 13.44 -8.13
C THR A 61 11.25 14.22 -8.09
N GLN A 62 11.27 15.34 -8.81
CA GLN A 62 12.35 16.33 -8.74
C GLN A 62 12.06 17.41 -7.69
N ASN A 63 10.84 17.46 -7.16
CA ASN A 63 10.42 18.46 -6.18
C ASN A 63 11.11 18.24 -4.83
N ILE A 64 11.17 19.33 -4.06
CA ILE A 64 11.71 19.35 -2.69
C ILE A 64 10.79 20.10 -1.71
N GLY A 65 9.82 20.87 -2.24
CA GLY A 65 8.86 21.61 -1.42
C GLY A 65 7.72 20.71 -0.95
N TRP A 66 7.31 20.87 0.31
CA TRP A 66 6.29 20.04 0.96
C TRP A 66 4.98 19.96 0.17
N ASP A 67 4.41 21.10 -0.22
CA ASP A 67 3.12 21.15 -0.93
C ASP A 67 3.21 20.48 -2.31
N TRP A 68 4.34 20.65 -3.00
CA TRP A 68 4.60 19.98 -4.27
C TRP A 68 4.70 18.47 -4.11
N LEU A 69 5.37 18.01 -3.05
CA LEU A 69 5.51 16.58 -2.75
C LEU A 69 4.18 15.95 -2.33
N ILE A 70 3.32 16.67 -1.61
CA ILE A 70 1.95 16.20 -1.31
C ILE A 70 1.14 16.01 -2.59
N ASN A 71 1.26 16.94 -3.53
CA ASN A 71 0.58 16.83 -4.83
C ASN A 71 1.16 15.69 -5.67
N ASP A 72 2.47 15.51 -5.67
CA ASP A 72 3.13 14.39 -6.35
C ASP A 72 2.66 13.04 -5.79
N LEU A 73 2.60 12.90 -4.46
CA LEU A 73 2.09 11.71 -3.80
C LEU A 73 0.66 11.39 -4.26
N ASP A 74 -0.21 12.40 -4.35
CA ASP A 74 -1.59 12.25 -4.83
C ASP A 74 -1.65 11.66 -6.23
N VAL A 75 -0.94 12.30 -7.17
CA VAL A 75 -0.87 11.87 -8.57
C VAL A 75 -0.25 10.48 -8.71
N MET A 76 0.77 10.16 -7.91
CA MET A 76 1.43 8.86 -7.92
C MET A 76 0.49 7.76 -7.41
N LEU A 77 -0.19 7.96 -6.28
CA LEU A 77 -1.16 7.02 -5.73
C LEU A 77 -2.33 6.79 -6.70
N GLU A 78 -2.86 7.84 -7.32
CA GLU A 78 -3.89 7.70 -8.36
C GLU A 78 -3.40 6.85 -9.54
N ARG A 79 -2.16 7.06 -9.98
CA ARG A 79 -1.56 6.27 -11.07
C ARG A 79 -1.36 4.81 -10.67
N VAL A 80 -0.92 4.53 -9.45
CA VAL A 80 -0.76 3.18 -8.92
C VAL A 80 -2.09 2.43 -8.99
N ILE A 81 -3.14 3.07 -8.49
CA ILE A 81 -4.49 2.49 -8.40
C ILE A 81 -5.09 2.25 -9.79
N ARG A 82 -4.84 3.14 -10.76
CA ARG A 82 -5.35 2.99 -12.13
C ARG A 82 -4.62 1.94 -12.96
N LYS A 83 -3.33 1.68 -12.72
CA LYS A 83 -2.49 0.83 -13.61
C LYS A 83 -2.67 -0.69 -13.44
N ARG A 84 -3.68 -1.17 -12.70
CA ARG A 84 -3.99 -2.60 -12.48
C ARG A 84 -2.80 -3.45 -11.99
N LYS A 85 -1.79 -2.85 -11.35
CA LYS A 85 -0.64 -3.56 -10.79
C LYS A 85 -0.81 -3.75 -9.29
N LEU A 86 -1.85 -4.52 -8.93
CA LEU A 86 -2.20 -4.75 -7.53
C LEU A 86 -1.00 -5.25 -6.71
N HIS A 87 -0.34 -6.33 -7.14
CA HIS A 87 0.82 -6.88 -6.40
C HIS A 87 1.88 -5.83 -6.05
N LYS A 88 2.21 -4.92 -6.97
CA LYS A 88 3.21 -3.88 -6.71
C LYS A 88 2.77 -2.84 -5.68
N PHE A 89 1.47 -2.57 -5.63
CA PHE A 89 0.88 -1.71 -4.63
C PHE A 89 0.88 -2.38 -3.25
N MET A 90 0.59 -3.69 -3.21
CA MET A 90 0.67 -4.49 -1.99
C MET A 90 2.12 -4.59 -1.48
N ASP A 91 3.09 -4.83 -2.37
CA ASP A 91 4.53 -4.82 -2.05
C ASP A 91 4.94 -3.47 -1.44
N PHE A 92 4.47 -2.35 -2.02
CA PHE A 92 4.73 -1.02 -1.47
C PHE A 92 4.20 -0.83 -0.04
N LEU A 93 2.96 -1.24 0.23
CA LEU A 93 2.37 -1.09 1.56
C LEU A 93 3.07 -1.96 2.60
N HIS A 94 3.49 -3.16 2.20
CA HIS A 94 4.30 -4.06 3.02
C HIS A 94 5.64 -3.42 3.37
N ASP A 95 6.41 -2.99 2.37
CA ASP A 95 7.71 -2.33 2.59
C ASP A 95 7.57 -1.06 3.45
N PHE A 96 6.48 -0.31 3.30
CA PHE A 96 6.20 0.86 4.11
C PHE A 96 5.89 0.50 5.57
N ALA A 97 5.11 -0.56 5.80
CA ALA A 97 4.81 -1.05 7.14
C ALA A 97 6.10 -1.47 7.88
N ASP A 98 6.98 -2.22 7.20
CA ASP A 98 8.27 -2.66 7.74
C ASP A 98 9.24 -1.49 8.00
N GLY A 99 9.36 -0.56 7.05
CA GLY A 99 10.38 0.50 7.12
C GLY A 99 9.98 1.72 7.94
N HIS A 100 8.68 2.02 8.03
CA HIS A 100 8.19 3.34 8.49
C HIS A 100 6.96 3.30 9.39
N GLY A 101 6.12 2.27 9.28
CA GLY A 101 4.80 2.24 9.88
C GLY A 101 4.73 1.64 11.29
N GLY A 102 5.39 0.50 11.49
CA GLY A 102 5.22 -0.31 12.71
C GLY A 102 3.77 -0.76 12.94
N THR A 103 3.49 -1.27 14.14
CA THR A 103 2.19 -1.90 14.47
C THR A 103 0.99 -0.95 14.33
N GLU A 104 1.12 0.31 14.78
CA GLU A 104 0.02 1.28 14.72
C GLU A 104 -0.40 1.59 13.26
N PHE A 105 0.57 1.72 12.36
CA PHE A 105 0.29 1.90 10.94
C PHE A 105 -0.44 0.69 10.36
N VAL A 106 -0.03 -0.54 10.71
CA VAL A 106 -0.65 -1.77 10.21
C VAL A 106 -2.09 -1.90 10.70
N GLU A 107 -2.36 -1.57 11.95
CA GLU A 107 -3.72 -1.55 12.51
C GLU A 107 -4.62 -0.54 11.78
N GLU A 108 -4.14 0.68 11.55
CA GLU A 108 -4.89 1.71 10.83
C GLU A 108 -5.07 1.34 9.35
N LEU A 109 -4.04 0.78 8.71
CA LEU A 109 -4.10 0.27 7.34
C LEU A 109 -5.17 -0.81 7.21
N ASN A 110 -5.15 -1.83 8.07
CA ASN A 110 -6.13 -2.91 8.05
C ASN A 110 -7.57 -2.38 8.26
N THR A 111 -7.74 -1.37 9.11
CA THR A 111 -9.04 -0.70 9.31
C THR A 111 -9.52 0.01 8.04
N ILE A 112 -8.63 0.70 7.35
CA ILE A 112 -8.91 1.35 6.06
C ILE A 112 -9.27 0.30 5.00
N LEU A 113 -8.48 -0.75 4.85
CA LEU A 113 -8.72 -1.81 3.87
C LEU A 113 -10.09 -2.47 4.10
N TYR A 114 -10.40 -2.81 5.36
CA TYR A 114 -11.70 -3.38 5.73
C TYR A 114 -12.88 -2.45 5.40
N THR A 115 -12.78 -1.18 5.82
CA THR A 115 -13.84 -0.17 5.61
C THR A 115 -14.14 0.06 4.13
N HIS A 116 -13.14 -0.15 3.27
CA HIS A 116 -13.24 0.04 1.83
C HIS A 116 -13.46 -1.27 1.06
N ASN A 117 -13.92 -2.32 1.76
CA ASN A 117 -14.24 -3.63 1.19
C ASN A 117 -13.06 -4.25 0.44
N PHE A 118 -11.84 -4.06 0.91
CA PHE A 118 -10.65 -4.65 0.32
C PHE A 118 -10.37 -6.01 0.95
N GLY A 119 -10.14 -7.04 0.14
CA GLY A 119 -10.10 -8.43 0.58
C GLY A 119 -8.85 -8.87 1.33
N TYR A 120 -7.90 -7.98 1.57
CA TYR A 120 -6.57 -8.29 2.10
C TYR A 120 -6.29 -7.55 3.41
N ARG A 121 -5.43 -8.14 4.24
CA ARG A 121 -4.89 -7.55 5.46
C ARG A 121 -3.43 -7.92 5.65
N LEU A 122 -2.66 -7.08 6.32
CA LEU A 122 -1.32 -7.40 6.79
C LEU A 122 -1.40 -8.00 8.18
N VAL A 123 -0.69 -9.11 8.42
CA VAL A 123 -0.60 -9.77 9.72
C VAL A 123 0.88 -9.96 10.08
N PRO A 124 1.25 -9.98 11.38
CA PRO A 124 2.62 -10.29 11.79
C PRO A 124 3.08 -11.65 11.23
N ASP A 125 4.33 -11.75 10.79
CA ASP A 125 4.91 -13.03 10.38
C ASP A 125 5.42 -13.80 11.61
N ASP A 126 4.78 -14.92 11.92
CA ASP A 126 5.19 -15.79 13.02
C ASP A 126 6.38 -16.71 12.64
N ARG A 127 6.89 -16.65 11.40
CA ARG A 127 7.88 -17.61 10.87
C ARG A 127 9.34 -17.22 11.06
N ASP A 128 9.64 -15.93 11.29
CA ASP A 128 11.01 -15.41 11.34
C ASP A 128 11.15 -14.41 12.50
N ASP A 129 11.54 -14.91 13.69
CA ASP A 129 11.85 -14.17 14.93
C ASP A 129 10.92 -13.00 15.36
N GLY A 130 9.73 -12.87 14.75
CA GLY A 130 8.73 -11.83 14.99
C GLY A 130 8.98 -10.49 14.27
N GLU A 131 9.93 -10.41 13.33
CA GLU A 131 10.23 -9.17 12.60
C GLU A 131 9.73 -9.24 11.15
N GLY A 132 8.45 -8.89 10.94
CA GLY A 132 7.91 -8.69 9.60
C GLY A 132 6.39 -8.84 9.54
N TYR A 133 5.84 -8.57 8.36
CA TYR A 133 4.43 -8.80 8.05
C TYR A 133 4.25 -9.73 6.85
N THR A 134 3.12 -10.43 6.77
CA THR A 134 2.70 -11.17 5.57
C THR A 134 1.30 -10.75 5.16
N TRP A 135 0.98 -10.88 3.88
CA TRP A 135 -0.40 -10.69 3.42
C TRP A 135 -1.27 -11.90 3.73
N ASP A 136 -2.48 -11.62 4.22
CA ASP A 136 -3.52 -12.61 4.46
C ASP A 136 -4.85 -12.15 3.84
N ILE A 137 -5.71 -13.12 3.52
CA ILE A 137 -7.03 -12.85 2.96
C ILE A 137 -8.00 -12.61 4.12
N HIS A 138 -8.59 -11.42 4.17
CA HIS A 138 -9.53 -11.05 5.23
C HIS A 138 -10.78 -11.94 5.25
N LYS A 139 -11.29 -12.30 4.06
CA LYS A 139 -12.40 -13.25 3.88
C LYS A 139 -12.17 -14.03 2.60
N ALA A 140 -12.35 -15.35 2.62
CA ALA A 140 -12.14 -16.18 1.43
C ALA A 140 -12.95 -15.63 0.23
N PRO A 141 -12.33 -15.49 -0.95
CA PRO A 141 -13.09 -15.21 -2.17
C PRO A 141 -14.08 -16.37 -2.40
N GLU A 142 -15.35 -16.03 -2.66
CA GLU A 142 -16.41 -17.00 -2.95
C GLU A 142 -16.24 -17.64 -4.33
#